data_AF-A0A0N7JE56-F1
#
_entry.id   AF-A0A0N7JE56-F1
#
_cell.length_a   1.000
_cell.length_b   1.000
_cell.length_c   1.000
_cell.angle_alpha   90.00
_cell.angle_beta   90.00
_cell.angle_gamma   90.00
#
_symmetry.space_group_name_H-M   'P 1'
#
loop_
_entity.id
_entity.type
_entity.pdbx_description
1 polymer ?
#
loop_
_entity_poly.entity_id
_entity_poly.type
_entity_poly.pdbx_seq_one_letter_code
_entity_poly.pdbx_strand_id
1 'polypeptide(L)'
;MIEASRKYKINDYLYQLNVKEYRMAIQSLPKILGISLNTFHNYRNILGNETQDIPYEKVVMMEQLFGMAPGTLRTEPIEISNLKDLMQPTLNKAHLQ
;
A
#
# COMPACT_ATOMS: atom_id res chain seq x y z
N MET A 1 6.51 22.90 -4.26
CA MET A 1 5.60 21.80 -4.63
C MET A 1 6.04 20.62 -3.81
N ILE A 2 5.20 20.10 -2.92
CA ILE A 2 5.51 18.86 -2.18
C ILE A 2 5.32 17.74 -3.20
N GLU A 3 6.40 17.08 -3.58
CA GLU A 3 6.34 15.90 -4.46
C GLU A 3 5.50 14.85 -3.72
N ALA A 4 4.35 14.49 -4.28
CA ALA A 4 3.45 13.55 -3.61
C ALA A 4 4.18 12.20 -3.49
N SER A 5 4.26 11.65 -2.27
CA SER A 5 4.81 10.33 -2.04
C SER A 5 3.95 9.28 -2.77
N ARG A 6 4.57 8.15 -3.13
CA ARG A 6 3.84 7.02 -3.70
C ARG A 6 2.95 6.41 -2.65
N LYS A 7 1.75 5.97 -3.05
CA LYS A 7 0.76 5.35 -2.18
C LYS A 7 1.19 3.97 -1.67
N TYR A 8 2.02 3.26 -2.42
CA TYR A 8 2.54 1.93 -2.07
C TYR A 8 4.06 1.84 -2.18
N LYS A 9 4.65 1.00 -1.33
CA LYS A 9 6.10 0.73 -1.20
C LYS A 9 6.64 -0.29 -2.22
N ILE A 10 5.94 -0.47 -3.34
CA ILE A 10 6.33 -1.45 -4.38
C ILE A 10 7.74 -1.12 -4.92
N ASN A 11 8.00 0.17 -5.16
CA ASN A 11 9.32 0.61 -5.64
C ASN A 11 10.41 0.44 -4.58
N ASP A 12 10.09 0.66 -3.31
CA ASP A 12 11.05 0.54 -2.22
C ASP A 12 11.55 -0.90 -2.11
N TYR A 13 10.67 -1.88 -2.30
CA TYR A 13 11.07 -3.29 -2.42
C TYR A 13 11.92 -3.54 -3.67
N LEU A 14 11.45 -3.10 -4.84
CA LEU A 14 12.14 -3.37 -6.10
C LEU A 14 13.55 -2.76 -6.16
N TYR A 15 13.76 -1.58 -5.58
CA TYR A 15 15.06 -0.91 -5.57
C TYR A 15 16.10 -1.56 -4.66
N GLN A 16 15.70 -2.46 -3.77
CA GLN A 16 16.62 -3.27 -2.97
C GLN A 16 17.19 -4.46 -3.76
N LEU A 17 16.58 -4.81 -4.90
CA LEU A 17 17.02 -5.90 -5.76
C LEU A 17 18.21 -5.48 -6.62
N ASN A 18 19.07 -6.43 -6.98
CA ASN A 18 20.09 -6.17 -7.99
C ASN A 18 19.47 -6.03 -9.39
N VAL A 19 20.25 -5.57 -10.37
CA VAL A 19 19.76 -5.29 -11.74
C VAL A 19 19.13 -6.52 -12.40
N LYS A 20 19.67 -7.72 -12.16
CA LYS A 20 19.15 -8.96 -12.74
C LYS A 20 17.81 -9.35 -12.11
N GLU A 21 17.74 -9.34 -10.78
CA GLU A 21 16.54 -9.62 -10.00
C GLU A 21 15.43 -8.62 -10.31
N TYR A 22 15.76 -7.33 -10.37
CA TYR A 22 14.81 -6.29 -10.75
C TYR A 22 14.18 -6.57 -12.11
N ARG A 23 14.99 -6.86 -13.14
CA ARG A 23 14.48 -7.19 -14.48
C ARG A 23 13.57 -8.41 -14.45
N MET A 24 13.95 -9.45 -13.71
CA MET A 24 13.12 -10.65 -13.55
C MET A 24 11.80 -10.34 -12.83
N ALA A 25 11.83 -9.53 -11.77
CA ALA A 25 10.66 -9.12 -11.02
C ALA A 25 9.67 -8.33 -11.89
N ILE A 26 10.16 -7.35 -12.67
CA ILE A 26 9.33 -6.57 -13.59
C ILE A 26 8.63 -7.46 -14.63
N GLN A 27 9.28 -8.53 -15.09
CA GLN A 27 8.69 -9.45 -16.06
C GLN A 27 7.74 -10.49 -15.44
N SER A 28 8.00 -10.90 -14.20
CA SER A 28 7.31 -12.02 -13.55
C SER A 28 6.12 -11.58 -12.72
N LEU A 29 6.24 -10.47 -11.98
CA LEU A 29 5.17 -9.98 -11.10
C LEU A 29 3.85 -9.72 -11.83
N PRO A 30 3.80 -9.04 -13.00
CA PRO A 30 2.54 -8.85 -13.71
C PRO A 30 1.87 -10.18 -14.08
N LYS A 31 2.66 -11.18 -14.49
CA LYS A 31 2.17 -12.52 -14.86
C LYS A 31 1.59 -13.26 -13.66
N ILE A 32 2.31 -13.24 -12.52
CA ILE A 32 1.85 -13.87 -11.27
C ILE A 32 0.56 -13.20 -10.76
N LEU A 33 0.49 -11.88 -10.86
CA LEU A 33 -0.69 -11.11 -10.45
C LEU A 33 -1.86 -11.22 -11.44
N GLY A 34 -1.65 -11.78 -12.64
CA GLY A 34 -2.66 -11.89 -13.68
C GLY A 34 -3.06 -10.54 -14.30
N ILE A 35 -2.12 -9.59 -14.39
CA ILE A 35 -2.35 -8.23 -14.90
C ILE A 35 -1.38 -7.88 -16.04
N SER A 36 -1.73 -6.86 -16.82
CA SER A 36 -0.83 -6.34 -17.85
C SER A 36 0.40 -5.66 -17.25
N LEU A 37 1.51 -5.61 -18.00
CA LEU A 37 2.70 -4.86 -17.61
C LEU A 37 2.38 -3.38 -17.38
N ASN A 38 1.50 -2.79 -18.19
CA ASN A 38 1.05 -1.40 -18.03
C ASN A 38 0.31 -1.19 -16.71
N THR A 39 -0.61 -2.11 -16.36
CA THR A 39 -1.32 -2.08 -15.07
C THR A 39 -0.34 -2.15 -13.89
N PHE A 40 0.68 -3.02 -13.98
CA PHE A 40 1.72 -3.09 -12.96
C PHE A 40 2.54 -1.79 -12.85
N HIS A 41 2.87 -1.16 -13.99
CA HIS A 41 3.51 0.15 -14.00
C HIS A 41 2.63 1.24 -13.37
N ASN A 42 1.32 1.21 -13.60
CA ASN A 42 0.40 2.12 -12.94
C ASN A 42 0.39 1.90 -11.43
N TYR A 43 0.25 0.65 -10.97
CA TYR A 43 0.22 0.30 -9.54
C TYR A 43 1.43 0.82 -8.75
N ARG A 44 2.64 0.63 -9.28
CA ARG A 44 3.88 1.09 -8.62
C ARG A 44 4.07 2.62 -8.62
N ASN A 45 3.24 3.36 -9.34
CA ASN A 45 3.36 4.81 -9.51
C ASN A 45 2.16 5.60 -8.96
N ILE A 46 1.15 4.94 -8.39
CA ILE A 46 0.00 5.63 -7.78
C ILE A 46 0.51 6.58 -6.69
N LEU A 47 0.09 7.84 -6.76
CA LEU A 47 0.44 8.86 -5.77
C LEU A 47 -0.53 8.83 -4.59
N GLY A 48 -0.08 9.22 -3.40
CA GLY A 48 -0.88 9.15 -2.17
C GLY A 48 -2.20 9.94 -2.22
N ASN A 49 -2.24 10.99 -3.03
CA ASN A 49 -3.42 11.84 -3.23
C ASN A 49 -4.35 11.37 -4.37
N GLU A 50 -4.02 10.29 -5.08
CA GLU A 50 -4.86 9.76 -6.14
C GLU A 50 -5.99 8.88 -5.60
N THR A 51 -7.16 8.99 -6.23
CA THR A 51 -8.33 8.15 -5.92
C THR A 51 -8.16 6.71 -6.40
N GLN A 52 -7.24 6.49 -7.36
CA GLN A 52 -6.92 5.17 -7.86
C GLN A 52 -6.37 4.28 -6.73
N ASP A 53 -6.75 3.01 -6.75
CA ASP A 53 -6.31 2.01 -5.79
C ASP A 53 -5.95 0.70 -6.49
N ILE A 54 -5.24 -0.16 -5.77
CA ILE A 54 -4.93 -1.51 -6.22
C ILE A 54 -6.02 -2.43 -5.65
N PRO A 55 -6.62 -3.34 -6.45
CA PRO A 55 -7.55 -4.32 -5.93
C PRO A 55 -6.95 -5.08 -4.74
N TYR A 56 -7.72 -5.23 -3.66
CA TYR A 56 -7.24 -5.78 -2.39
C TYR A 56 -6.52 -7.13 -2.55
N GLU A 57 -7.08 -8.02 -3.37
CA GLU A 57 -6.45 -9.32 -3.69
C GLU A 57 -5.00 -9.16 -4.15
N LYS A 58 -4.72 -8.18 -5.03
CA LYS A 58 -3.38 -7.94 -5.57
C LYS A 58 -2.44 -7.33 -4.52
N VAL A 59 -2.98 -6.52 -3.60
CA VAL A 59 -2.22 -6.02 -2.44
C VAL A 59 -1.76 -7.18 -1.57
N VAL A 60 -2.67 -8.08 -1.18
CA VAL A 60 -2.35 -9.27 -0.36
C VAL A 60 -1.32 -10.16 -1.06
N MET A 61 -1.50 -10.42 -2.36
CA MET A 61 -0.52 -11.21 -3.13
C MET A 61 0.87 -10.58 -3.10
N MET A 62 0.98 -9.26 -3.31
CA MET A 62 2.27 -8.56 -3.27
C MET A 62 2.89 -8.58 -1.87
N GLU A 63 2.11 -8.41 -0.81
CA GLU A 63 2.60 -8.51 0.57
C GLU A 63 3.21 -9.88 0.83
N GLN A 64 2.53 -10.95 0.41
CA GLN A 64 3.04 -12.32 0.51
C GLN A 64 4.30 -12.54 -0.34
N LEU A 65 4.31 -12.07 -1.59
CA LEU A 65 5.46 -12.20 -2.50
C LEU A 65 6.70 -11.44 -2.00
N PHE A 66 6.51 -10.33 -1.30
CA PHE A 66 7.59 -9.49 -0.77
C PHE A 66 7.97 -9.84 0.67
N GLY A 67 7.26 -10.79 1.31
CA GLY A 67 7.48 -11.14 2.71
C GLY A 67 7.11 -10.00 3.69
N MET A 68 6.18 -9.14 3.32
CA MET A 68 5.69 -8.03 4.13
C MET A 68 4.53 -8.45 5.03
N ALA A 69 4.37 -7.78 6.17
CA ALA A 69 3.21 -8.00 7.04
C ALA A 69 1.93 -7.48 6.38
N PRO A 70 0.75 -8.06 6.67
CA PRO A 70 -0.51 -7.61 6.11
C PRO A 70 -0.77 -6.12 6.36
N GLY A 71 -1.17 -5.39 5.32
CA GLY A 71 -1.47 -3.96 5.36
C GLY A 71 -0.25 -3.03 5.32
N THR A 72 0.97 -3.57 5.21
CA THR A 72 2.21 -2.76 5.24
C THR A 72 2.77 -2.40 3.87
N LEU A 73 2.19 -2.90 2.78
CA LEU A 73 2.55 -2.47 1.43
C LEU A 73 2.17 -1.01 1.18
N ARG A 74 1.10 -0.52 1.82
CA ARG A 74 0.70 0.89 1.76
C ARG A 74 1.74 1.76 2.49
N THR A 75 2.06 2.91 1.92
CA THR A 75 3.04 3.85 2.49
C THR A 75 2.58 4.36 3.85
N GLU A 76 1.33 4.81 3.91
CA GLU A 76 0.69 5.30 5.13
C GLU A 76 -0.33 4.29 5.63
N PRO A 77 -0.28 3.90 6.92
CA PRO A 77 -1.25 2.99 7.50
C PRO A 77 -2.64 3.65 7.52
N ILE A 78 -3.68 2.84 7.37
CA ILE A 78 -5.06 3.28 7.61
C ILE A 78 -5.34 3.07 9.09
N GLU A 79 -5.37 4.15 9.85
CA GLU A 79 -5.72 4.12 11.26
C GLU A 79 -7.18 4.55 11.43
N ILE A 80 -8.02 3.64 11.91
CA ILE A 80 -9.39 3.94 12.30
C ILE A 80 -9.68 3.28 13.64
N SER A 81 -10.30 4.03 14.55
CA SER A 81 -10.78 3.49 15.81
C SER A 81 -11.76 2.36 15.53
N ASN A 82 -11.72 1.30 16.34
CA ASN A 82 -12.70 0.23 16.19
C ASN A 82 -14.12 0.76 16.51
N LEU A 83 -15.12 0.11 15.94
CA LEU A 83 -16.52 0.55 16.06
C LEU A 83 -16.98 0.63 17.53
N LYS A 84 -16.52 -0.28 18.39
CA LYS A 84 -16.93 -0.30 19.81
C LYS A 84 -16.44 0.93 20.56
N ASP A 85 -15.23 1.40 20.26
CA ASP A 85 -14.67 2.61 20.84
C ASP A 85 -15.41 3.85 20.33
N LEU A 86 -15.78 3.87 19.05
CA LEU A 86 -16.57 4.95 18.45
C LEU A 86 -18.02 5.02 18.99
N MET A 87 -18.56 3.88 19.44
CA MET A 87 -19.90 3.78 20.01
C MET A 87 -19.95 4.04 21.52
N GLN A 88 -18.81 4.24 22.18
CA GLN A 88 -18.84 4.64 23.58
C GLN A 88 -19.44 6.04 23.67
N PRO A 89 -20.53 6.24 24.45
CA PRO A 89 -20.99 7.59 24.75
C PRO A 89 -19.79 8.31 25.36
N THR A 90 -19.34 9.38 24.71
CA THR A 90 -18.23 10.21 25.15
C THR A 90 -18.38 10.41 26.65
N LEU A 91 -17.47 9.84 27.44
CA LEU A 91 -17.36 10.19 28.84
C LEU A 91 -16.94 11.66 28.86
N ASN A 92 -17.95 12.53 28.95
CA ASN A 92 -17.80 13.92 29.36
C ASN A 92 -16.98 13.93 30.66
N LYS A 93 -15.69 14.19 30.52
CA LYS A 93 -14.85 14.76 31.57
C LYS A 93 -14.33 16.07 30.98
N ALA A 94 -15.11 17.12 31.14
CA ALA A 94 -14.84 18.11 32.17
C ALA A 94 -13.51 18.85 31.89
N HIS A 95 -13.59 19.85 31.03
CA HIS A 95 -12.84 21.09 31.22
C HIS A 95 -13.86 22.19 31.53
N LEU A 96 -14.40 22.11 32.75
CA LEU A 96 -14.77 23.28 33.53
C LEU A 96 -13.67 23.40 34.58
N GLN A 97 -12.62 24.16 34.25
CA GLN A 97 -11.85 25.00 35.18
C GLN A 97 -11.34 26.20 34.39
#